data_AF-A0A934SQX8-F1
#
_entry.id   AF-A0A934SQX8-F1
#
_cell.length_a   1.000
_cell.length_b   1.000
_cell.length_c   1.000
_cell.angle_alpha   90.00
_cell.angle_beta   90.00
_cell.angle_gamma   90.00
#
_symmetry.space_group_name_H-M   'P 1'
#
loop_
_entity.id
_entity.type
_entity.pdbx_description
1 polymer ?
#
loop_
_entity_poly.entity_id
_entity_poly.type
_entity_poly.pdbx_seq_one_letter_code
_entity_poly.pdbx_strand_id
1 'polypeptide(L)' 'MSTSEVVTQFLQRVGEQDADGIGNLFAEEIDWFVPGNPRLPWTGTRSKRAEVPTYFRTM' A
#
# COMPACT_ATOMS: atom_id res chain seq x y z
N MET A 1 -5.54 -15.12 9.66
CA MET A 1 -4.60 -14.05 9.99
C MET A 1 -5.32 -13.05 10.87
N SER A 2 -4.73 -12.74 12.02
CA SER A 2 -5.11 -11.62 12.87
C SER A 2 -4.59 -10.30 12.29
N THR A 3 -5.14 -9.17 12.76
CA THR A 3 -4.66 -7.84 12.39
C THR A 3 -3.17 -7.67 12.69
N SER A 4 -2.70 -8.14 13.86
CA SER A 4 -1.29 -8.02 14.25
C SER A 4 -0.36 -8.76 13.30
N GLU A 5 -0.72 -9.97 12.88
CA GLU A 5 0.08 -10.74 11.91
C GLU A 5 0.19 -10.05 10.55
N VAL A 6 -0.90 -9.41 10.09
CA VAL A 6 -0.91 -8.65 8.82
C VAL A 6 -0.04 -7.41 8.93
N VAL A 7 -0.16 -6.67 10.03
CA VAL A 7 0.64 -5.45 10.27
C VAL A 7 2.13 -5.78 10.36
N THR A 8 2.52 -6.86 11.05
CA THR A 8 3.92 -7.28 11.12
C THR A 8 4.47 -7.61 9.73
N GLN A 9 3.74 -8.38 8.91
CA GLN A 9 4.15 -8.67 7.54
C GLN A 9 4.26 -7.42 6.67
N PHE A 10 3.31 -6.49 6.81
CA PHE A 10 3.32 -5.22 6.10
C PHE A 10 4.57 -4.41 6.43
N LEU A 11 4.87 -4.22 7.72
CA LEU A 11 6.03 -3.46 8.17
C LEU A 11 7.36 -4.10 7.75
N GLN A 12 7.44 -5.43 7.78
CA GLN A 12 8.61 -6.16 7.28
C GLN A 12 8.85 -5.86 5.78
N ARG A 13 7.83 -6.00 4.94
CA ARG A 13 7.94 -5.77 3.49
C ARG A 13 8.23 -4.31 3.14
N VAL A 14 7.73 -3.36 3.93
CA VAL A 14 8.13 -1.95 3.83
C VAL A 14 9.64 -1.78 4.07
N GLY A 15 10.19 -2.44 5.10
CA GLY A 15 11.63 -2.43 5.37
C GLY A 15 12.47 -3.09 4.27
N GLU A 16 11.92 -4.09 3.59
CA GLU A 16 12.55 -4.80 2.46
C GLU A 16 12.38 -4.07 1.11
N GLN A 17 11.60 -2.97 1.07
CA GLN A 17 11.19 -2.28 -0.15
C GLN A 17 10.46 -3.20 -1.16
N ASP A 18 9.77 -4.23 -0.67
CA ASP A 18 9.02 -5.21 -1.47
C ASP A 18 7.62 -4.68 -1.82
N ALA A 19 7.56 -3.77 -2.81
CA ALA A 19 6.31 -3.14 -3.24
C ALA A 19 5.24 -4.15 -3.71
N ASP A 20 5.65 -5.22 -4.41
CA ASP A 20 4.74 -6.24 -4.91
C ASP A 20 4.20 -7.12 -3.78
N GLY A 21 5.04 -7.52 -2.83
CA GLY A 21 4.60 -8.24 -1.66
C GLY A 21 3.70 -7.41 -0.75
N ILE A 22 3.93 -6.09 -0.62
CA ILE A 22 3.00 -5.21 0.07
C ILE A 22 1.63 -5.26 -0.61
N GLY A 23 1.58 -5.13 -1.94
CA GLY A 23 0.33 -5.21 -2.71
C GLY A 23 -0.43 -6.52 -2.52
N ASN A 24 0.27 -7.63 -2.26
CA ASN A 24 -0.36 -8.94 -1.98
C ASN A 24 -1.05 -9.03 -0.61
N LEU A 25 -0.81 -8.09 0.30
CA LEU A 25 -1.50 -8.03 1.60
C LEU A 25 -2.86 -7.31 1.52
N PHE A 26 -3.13 -6.59 0.42
CA PHE A 26 -4.37 -5.84 0.22
C PHE A 26 -5.45 -6.72 -0.42
N ALA A 27 -6.71 -6.47 -0.05
CA ALA A 27 -7.86 -7.06 -0.74
C ALA A 27 -7.91 -6.60 -2.20
N GLU A 28 -8.55 -7.38 -3.09
CA GLU A 28 -8.66 -7.02 -4.51
C GLU A 28 -9.26 -5.63 -4.72
N GLU A 29 -10.30 -5.31 -3.95
CA GLU A 29 -10.93 -3.99 -3.86
C GLU A 29 -10.61 -3.35 -2.51
N ILE A 30 -10.25 -2.07 -2.53
CA ILE A 30 -9.85 -1.31 -1.34
C ILE A 30 -10.51 0.07 -1.37
N ASP A 31 -10.69 0.66 -0.19
CA ASP A 31 -11.03 2.07 -0.04
C ASP A 31 -9.86 2.73 0.69
N TRP A 32 -8.86 3.17 -0.07
CA TRP A 32 -7.64 3.73 0.49
C TRP A 32 -7.42 5.16 0.03
N PHE A 33 -7.34 6.08 1.00
CA PHE A 33 -7.04 7.49 0.77
C PHE A 33 -5.75 7.89 1.49
N VAL A 34 -4.82 8.47 0.72
CA VAL A 34 -3.61 9.10 1.26
C VAL A 34 -3.78 10.62 1.18
N PRO A 35 -4.00 11.32 2.31
CA PRO A 35 -4.11 12.77 2.32
C PRO A 35 -2.77 13.42 1.99
N GLY A 36 -2.80 14.54 1.26
CA GLY A 36 -1.60 15.30 0.96
C GLY A 36 -1.81 16.35 -0.12
N ASN A 37 -0.72 16.98 -0.54
CA ASN A 37 -0.74 17.97 -1.61
C ASN A 37 -1.08 17.26 -2.95
N PRO A 38 -2.14 17.67 -3.66
CA PRO A 38 -2.54 17.06 -4.95
C PRO A 38 -1.46 17.11 -6.05
N ARG A 39 -0.41 17.91 -5.87
CA ARG A 39 0.75 17.96 -6.79
C ARG A 39 1.73 16.80 -6.59
N LEU A 40 1.63 16.06 -5.49
CA LEU A 40 2.46 14.87 -5.25
C LEU A 40 1.78 13.64 -5.88
N PRO A 41 2.46 12.91 -6.79
CA PRO A 41 1.84 11.88 -7.61
C PRO A 41 1.33 10.65 -6.83
N TRP A 42 1.73 10.49 -5.58
CA TRP A 42 1.34 9.38 -4.71
C TRP A 42 0.18 9.70 -3.76
N THR A 43 -0.28 10.95 -3.70
CA THR A 43 -1.46 11.34 -2.89
C THR A 43 -2.78 11.01 -3.60
N GLY A 44 -3.89 10.96 -2.85
CA GLY A 44 -5.21 10.67 -3.41
C GLY A 44 -5.70 9.25 -3.13
N THR A 45 -6.71 8.82 -3.89
CA THR A 45 -7.46 7.58 -3.67
C THR A 45 -6.92 6.40 -4.48
N ARG A 46 -7.08 5.20 -3.95
CA ARG A 46 -6.87 3.90 -4.62
C ARG A 46 -8.04 3.00 -4.35
N SER A 47 -8.43 2.25 -5.37
CA SER A 47 -9.61 1.37 -5.35
C SER A 47 -9.28 -0.11 -5.56
N LYS A 48 -8.06 -0.42 -6.04
CA LYS A 48 -7.60 -1.78 -6.35
C LYS A 48 -6.22 -2.05 -5.77
N ARG A 49 -5.96 -3.29 -5.32
CA ARG A 49 -4.62 -3.68 -4.82
C ARG A 49 -3.50 -3.50 -5.85
N ALA A 50 -3.81 -3.60 -7.14
CA ALA A 50 -2.83 -3.42 -8.21
C ALA A 50 -2.21 -2.01 -8.24
N GLU A 51 -2.84 -1.02 -7.61
CA GLU A 51 -2.35 0.36 -7.50
C GLU A 51 -1.36 0.54 -6.33
N VAL A 52 -1.34 -0.41 -5.39
CA VAL A 52 -0.54 -0.33 -4.16
C VAL A 52 0.97 -0.40 -4.44
N PRO A 53 1.49 -1.34 -5.26
CA PRO A 53 2.92 -1.37 -5.57
C PRO A 53 3.41 -0.05 -6.19
N THR A 54 2.60 0.56 -7.06
CA THR A 54 2.93 1.85 -7.68
C THR A 54 3.07 2.98 -6.65
N TYR A 55 2.23 3.00 -5.62
CA TYR A 55 2.39 3.96 -4.51
C TYR A 55 3.76 3.85 -3.85
N PHE A 56 4.13 2.65 -3.41
CA PHE A 56 5.39 2.42 -2.70
C PHE A 56 6.64 2.66 -3.55
N ARG A 57 6.53 2.54 -4.88
CA ARG A 57 7.61 2.89 -5.82
C ARG A 57 7.74 4.39 -6.10
N THR A 58 6.69 5.17 -5.81
CA THR A 58 6.59 6.59 -6.20
C THR A 58 6.77 7.55 -5.02
N MET A 59 6.44 7.09 -3.80
CA MET A 59 6.51 7.90 -2.57
C MET A 59 7.92 8.15 -2.05
#